data_AF-A0AAD9RHF3-F1
#
_entry.id   AF-A0AAD9RHF3-F1
#
_cell.length_a   1.000
_cell.length_b   1.000
_cell.length_c   1.000
_cell.angle_alpha   90.00
_cell.angle_beta   90.00
_cell.angle_gamma   90.00
#
_symmetry.space_group_name_H-M   'P 1'
#
loop_
_entity.id
_entity.type
_entity.pdbx_description
1 polymer ?
#
loop_
_entity_poly.entity_id
_entity_poly.type
_entity_poly.pdbx_seq_one_letter_code
_entity_poly.pdbx_strand_id
1 'polypeptide(L)'
;MSFKRKYFKKVPIYVVEGHDEALPFIYRCLGSKHLPFEGNTFIHLDSHPDMLLPKAMQADTVWDKDQLFGEISIENWILPAAYAGHLKHLIWVKPPWAKQMSDGVTTFLIGRHKESGTIR
;
A
#
# COMPACT_ATOMS: atom_id res chain seq x y z
N MET A 1 -7.79 -22.64 7.68
CA MET A 1 -8.76 -22.89 6.58
C MET A 1 -8.39 -22.01 5.40
N SER A 2 -8.05 -22.57 4.24
CA SER A 2 -7.81 -21.78 3.02
C SER A 2 -9.16 -21.34 2.44
N PHE A 3 -9.45 -20.05 2.45
CA PHE A 3 -10.66 -19.54 1.82
C PHE A 3 -10.52 -19.57 0.29
N LYS A 4 -11.57 -20.04 -0.41
CA LYS A 4 -11.58 -20.08 -1.88
C LYS A 4 -11.54 -18.66 -2.45
N ARG A 5 -10.53 -18.38 -3.28
CA ARG A 5 -10.39 -17.09 -4.00
C ARG A 5 -11.52 -16.93 -5.02
N LYS A 6 -12.05 -15.72 -5.13
CA LYS A 6 -13.02 -15.31 -6.14
C LYS A 6 -12.31 -14.60 -7.29
N TYR A 7 -12.91 -14.61 -8.47
CA TYR A 7 -12.37 -13.94 -9.64
C TYR A 7 -13.47 -13.13 -10.31
N PHE A 8 -13.13 -11.92 -10.74
CA PHE A 8 -14.01 -11.13 -11.59
C PHE A 8 -14.05 -11.74 -12.99
N LYS A 9 -15.18 -11.58 -13.69
CA LYS A 9 -15.30 -11.97 -15.11
C LYS A 9 -14.41 -11.12 -16.03
N LYS A 10 -14.10 -9.90 -15.63
CA LYS A 10 -13.24 -8.92 -16.30
C LYS A 10 -12.37 -8.21 -15.27
N VAL A 11 -11.26 -7.63 -15.69
CA VAL A 11 -10.41 -6.83 -14.80
C VAL A 11 -11.21 -5.63 -14.27
N PRO A 12 -11.32 -5.43 -12.95
CA PRO A 12 -12.00 -4.27 -12.39
C PRO A 12 -11.17 -3.00 -12.65
N ILE A 13 -11.85 -1.91 -12.98
CA ILE A 13 -11.23 -0.59 -13.23
C ILE A 13 -11.89 0.39 -12.27
N TYR A 14 -11.06 1.16 -11.57
CA TYR A 14 -11.47 2.20 -10.64
C TYR A 14 -10.81 3.51 -11.05
N VAL A 15 -11.57 4.60 -10.99
CA VAL A 15 -11.08 5.97 -11.19
C VAL A 15 -11.22 6.67 -9.85
N VAL A 16 -10.15 7.32 -9.41
CA VAL A 16 -10.03 7.98 -8.12
C VAL A 16 -9.45 9.37 -8.33
N GLU A 17 -9.68 10.28 -7.38
CA GLU A 17 -9.11 11.63 -7.43
C GLU A 17 -7.70 11.63 -6.85
N GLY A 18 -7.55 11.13 -5.62
CA GLY A 18 -6.27 10.98 -4.93
C GLY A 18 -5.66 9.59 -5.12
N HIS A 19 -4.33 9.48 -5.05
CA HIS A 19 -3.65 8.18 -5.14
C HIS A 19 -4.00 7.27 -3.96
N ASP A 20 -4.13 7.84 -2.76
CA ASP A 20 -4.50 7.15 -1.53
C ASP A 20 -5.93 6.59 -1.55
N GLU A 21 -6.84 7.20 -2.31
CA GLU A 21 -8.21 6.72 -2.51
C GLU A 21 -8.28 5.38 -3.26
N ALA A 22 -7.17 4.89 -3.83
CA ALA A 22 -7.07 3.55 -4.37
C ALA A 22 -7.15 2.47 -3.28
N LEU A 23 -6.67 2.76 -2.06
CA LEU A 23 -6.55 1.78 -0.98
C LEU A 23 -7.91 1.18 -0.54
N PRO A 24 -9.00 1.94 -0.40
CA PRO A 24 -10.35 1.39 -0.18
C PRO A 24 -10.77 0.30 -1.19
N PHE A 25 -10.45 0.45 -2.47
CA PHE A 25 -10.80 -0.54 -3.50
C PHE A 25 -9.94 -1.80 -3.41
N ILE A 26 -8.66 -1.64 -3.06
CA ILE A 26 -7.77 -2.76 -2.73
C ILE A 26 -8.36 -3.51 -1.52
N TYR A 27 -8.69 -2.82 -0.43
CA TYR A 27 -9.25 -3.42 0.79
C TYR A 27 -10.58 -4.13 0.53
N ARG A 28 -11.43 -3.56 -0.34
CA ARG A 28 -12.65 -4.23 -0.81
C ARG A 28 -12.33 -5.54 -1.52
N CYS A 29 -11.29 -5.59 -2.36
CA CYS A 29 -10.87 -6.81 -3.05
C CYS A 29 -10.27 -7.84 -2.09
N LEU A 30 -9.54 -7.41 -1.06
CA LEU A 30 -9.05 -8.28 0.03
C LEU A 30 -10.23 -8.90 0.79
N GLY A 31 -11.15 -8.07 1.31
CA GLY A 31 -12.30 -8.51 2.11
C GLY A 31 -13.29 -9.38 1.33
N SER A 32 -13.47 -9.09 0.03
CA SER A 32 -14.31 -9.91 -0.86
C SER A 32 -13.61 -11.15 -1.43
N LYS A 33 -12.34 -11.39 -1.06
CA LYS A 33 -11.51 -12.54 -1.45
C LYS A 33 -11.19 -12.61 -2.94
N HIS A 34 -11.17 -11.47 -3.62
CA HIS A 34 -10.69 -11.35 -5.00
C HIS A 34 -9.17 -11.18 -5.05
N LEU A 35 -8.58 -10.65 -3.98
CA LEU A 35 -7.16 -10.68 -3.72
C LEU A 35 -6.86 -11.57 -2.50
N PRO A 36 -5.71 -12.27 -2.44
CA PRO A 36 -5.23 -12.84 -1.18
C PRO A 36 -5.09 -11.73 -0.14
N PHE A 37 -5.31 -12.07 1.14
CA PHE A 37 -5.29 -11.08 2.22
C PHE A 37 -3.89 -10.47 2.44
N GLU A 38 -2.83 -11.22 2.14
CA GLU A 38 -1.45 -10.82 2.36
C GLU A 38 -0.57 -11.20 1.16
N GLY A 39 0.60 -10.57 1.06
CA GLY A 39 1.64 -10.96 0.11
C GLY A 39 1.37 -10.58 -1.34
N ASN A 40 0.53 -9.58 -1.60
CA ASN A 40 0.24 -9.14 -2.96
C ASN A 40 1.44 -8.38 -3.57
N THR A 41 1.58 -8.49 -4.89
CA THR A 41 2.46 -7.62 -5.68
C THR A 41 1.70 -6.40 -6.14
N PHE A 42 2.27 -5.22 -5.93
CA PHE A 42 1.72 -3.94 -6.36
C PHE A 42 2.63 -3.30 -7.42
N ILE A 43 2.04 -2.86 -8.54
CA ILE A 43 2.75 -2.18 -9.62
C ILE A 43 2.24 -0.75 -9.69
N HIS A 44 3.14 0.20 -9.48
CA HIS A 44 2.87 1.64 -9.45
C HIS A 44 3.56 2.32 -10.62
N LEU A 45 2.79 2.90 -11.53
CA LEU A 45 3.30 3.63 -12.69
C LEU A 45 3.10 5.12 -12.42
N ASP A 46 4.15 5.80 -11.95
CA ASP A 46 4.08 7.20 -11.60
C ASP A 46 5.48 7.87 -11.63
N SER A 47 5.48 9.19 -11.72
CA SER A 47 6.65 10.03 -11.48
C SER A 47 7.10 10.09 -10.02
N HIS A 48 6.24 9.75 -9.06
CA HIS A 48 6.54 9.69 -7.63
C HIS A 48 6.44 8.27 -7.09
N PRO A 49 7.19 7.90 -6.04
CA PRO A 49 7.14 6.55 -5.50
C PRO A 49 5.92 6.28 -4.61
N ASP A 50 5.32 7.32 -4.02
CA ASP A 50 4.25 7.26 -3.00
C ASP A 50 4.55 6.32 -1.81
N MET A 51 5.84 6.16 -1.53
CA MET A 51 6.38 5.30 -0.47
C MET A 51 6.91 6.11 0.72
N LEU A 52 6.33 7.28 1.02
CA LEU A 52 6.59 7.94 2.29
C LEU A 52 5.78 7.29 3.42
N LEU A 53 6.11 7.65 4.66
CA LEU A 53 5.34 7.27 5.85
C LEU A 53 4.78 8.51 6.54
N PRO A 54 3.52 8.47 7.02
CA PRO A 54 3.00 9.55 7.85
C PRO A 54 3.83 9.68 9.13
N LYS A 55 4.39 10.86 9.38
CA LYS A 55 5.39 11.06 10.44
C LYS A 55 4.87 10.72 11.84
N ALA A 56 3.61 11.02 12.11
CA ALA A 56 2.99 10.88 13.43
C ALA A 56 2.07 9.65 13.57
N MET A 57 1.82 8.90 12.49
CA MET A 57 0.90 7.76 12.54
C MET A 57 1.44 6.65 13.43
N GLN A 58 0.60 6.20 14.36
CA GLN A 58 0.89 5.05 15.19
C GLN A 58 0.92 3.78 14.35
N ALA A 59 1.86 2.86 14.63
CA ALA A 59 2.00 1.64 13.84
C ALA A 59 0.69 0.82 13.84
N ASP A 60 -0.04 0.83 14.96
CA ASP A 60 -1.27 0.06 15.12
C ASP A 60 -2.44 0.59 14.27
N THR A 61 -2.36 1.84 13.79
CA THR A 61 -3.37 2.47 12.93
C THR A 61 -3.63 1.67 11.66
N VAL A 62 -2.65 0.92 11.14
CA VAL A 62 -2.82 0.17 9.88
C VAL A 62 -3.89 -0.92 9.94
N TRP A 63 -4.27 -1.35 11.14
CA TRP A 63 -5.32 -2.37 11.38
C TRP A 63 -6.70 -1.77 11.66
N ASP A 64 -6.81 -0.45 11.82
CA ASP A 64 -8.08 0.28 11.85
C ASP A 64 -8.27 1.01 10.52
N LYS A 65 -9.12 0.47 9.64
CA LYS A 65 -9.30 1.03 8.29
C LYS A 65 -9.81 2.48 8.31
N ASP A 66 -10.65 2.84 9.27
CA ASP A 66 -11.31 4.14 9.28
C ASP A 66 -10.35 5.21 9.78
N GLN A 67 -9.52 4.85 10.77
CA GLN A 67 -8.42 5.69 11.21
C GLN A 67 -7.33 5.80 10.13
N LEU A 68 -6.93 4.68 9.52
CA LEU A 68 -5.90 4.64 8.49
C LEU A 68 -6.22 5.55 7.31
N PHE A 69 -7.45 5.49 6.78
CA PHE A 69 -7.84 6.32 5.64
C PHE A 69 -7.85 7.82 5.95
N GLY A 70 -7.98 8.20 7.23
CA GLY A 70 -7.84 9.60 7.66
C GLY A 70 -6.41 10.05 7.91
N GLU A 71 -5.43 9.13 8.02
CA GLU A 71 -4.03 9.43 8.36
C GLU A 71 -3.06 9.33 7.17
N ILE A 72 -3.49 8.72 6.07
CA ILE A 72 -2.73 8.65 4.82
C ILE A 72 -3.06 9.82 3.89
N SER A 73 -2.18 10.05 2.91
CA SER A 73 -2.36 11.00 1.82
C SER A 73 -1.66 10.50 0.56
N ILE A 74 -1.75 11.28 -0.51
CA ILE A 74 -1.34 10.91 -1.88
C ILE A 74 0.09 10.35 -1.94
N GLU A 75 1.00 10.81 -1.09
CA GLU A 75 2.43 10.46 -1.13
C GLU A 75 2.86 9.34 -0.17
N ASN A 76 1.98 8.89 0.73
CA ASN A 76 2.37 8.09 1.90
C ASN A 76 1.49 6.87 2.22
N TRP A 77 0.68 6.41 1.25
CA TRP A 77 -0.33 5.37 1.45
C TRP A 77 0.14 3.94 1.17
N ILE A 78 1.19 3.75 0.35
CA ILE A 78 1.64 2.40 -0.07
C ILE A 78 2.31 1.65 1.08
N LEU A 79 3.21 2.29 1.81
CA LEU A 79 3.97 1.64 2.87
C LEU A 79 3.12 1.22 4.08
N PRO A 80 2.10 1.98 4.53
CA PRO A 80 1.13 1.48 5.50
C PRO A 80 0.46 0.16 5.09
N ALA A 81 0.05 0.02 3.83
CA ALA A 81 -0.53 -1.22 3.32
C ALA A 81 0.49 -2.37 3.24
N ALA A 82 1.77 -2.05 3.03
CA ALA A 82 2.86 -3.01 3.10
C ALA A 82 3.12 -3.48 4.54
N TYR A 83 3.12 -2.55 5.52
CA TYR A 83 3.27 -2.88 6.93
C TYR A 83 2.13 -3.74 7.47
N ALA A 84 0.90 -3.49 7.01
CA ALA A 84 -0.26 -4.34 7.29
C ALA A 84 -0.16 -5.76 6.67
N GLY A 85 0.86 -6.02 5.84
CA GLY A 85 1.10 -7.30 5.16
C GLY A 85 0.33 -7.50 3.86
N HIS A 86 -0.57 -6.58 3.51
CA HIS A 86 -1.38 -6.68 2.30
C HIS A 86 -0.53 -6.64 1.04
N LEU A 87 0.48 -5.76 1.02
CA LEU A 87 1.45 -5.63 -0.06
C LEU A 87 2.82 -6.16 0.39
N LYS A 88 3.55 -6.83 -0.51
CA LYS A 88 4.89 -7.36 -0.22
C LYS A 88 5.93 -6.99 -1.26
N HIS A 89 5.57 -7.09 -2.53
CA HIS A 89 6.45 -6.75 -3.64
C HIS A 89 5.95 -5.46 -4.27
N LEU A 90 6.72 -4.38 -4.11
CA LEU A 90 6.41 -3.08 -4.67
C LEU A 90 7.27 -2.85 -5.91
N ILE A 91 6.63 -2.65 -7.05
CA ILE A 91 7.30 -2.38 -8.33
C ILE A 91 6.93 -0.96 -8.73
N TRP A 92 7.87 -0.03 -8.59
CA TRP A 92 7.70 1.34 -9.07
C TRP A 92 8.32 1.48 -10.47
N VAL A 93 7.48 1.76 -11.45
CA VAL A 93 7.89 2.04 -12.83
C VAL A 93 7.78 3.54 -13.05
N LYS A 94 8.92 4.19 -13.25
CA LYS A 94 9.02 5.65 -13.28
C LYS A 94 9.60 6.17 -14.59
N PRO A 95 9.25 7.39 -15.00
CA PRO A 95 9.85 7.99 -16.18
C PRO A 95 11.34 8.33 -15.95
N PRO A 96 12.15 8.48 -17.02
CA PRO A 96 13.59 8.71 -16.90
C PRO A 96 14.00 9.98 -16.13
N TRP A 97 13.09 10.95 -15.98
CA TRP A 97 13.35 12.18 -15.25
C TRP A 97 13.04 12.11 -13.74
N ALA A 98 12.35 11.06 -13.27
CA ALA A 98 12.12 10.83 -11.84
C ALA A 98 13.39 10.27 -11.17
N LYS A 99 14.04 11.10 -10.34
CA LYS A 99 15.35 10.83 -9.72
C LYS A 99 15.30 10.60 -8.20
N GLN A 100 14.10 10.48 -7.62
CA GLN A 100 13.94 10.33 -6.16
C GLN A 100 14.60 9.06 -5.61
N MET A 101 14.65 7.98 -6.40
CA MET A 101 15.40 6.76 -6.08
C MET A 101 16.12 6.25 -7.34
N SER A 102 17.25 5.58 -7.13
CA SER A 102 17.97 4.91 -8.23
C SER A 102 17.22 3.66 -8.67
N ASP A 103 17.34 3.32 -9.96
CA ASP A 103 16.80 2.09 -10.50
C ASP A 103 17.55 0.91 -9.89
N GLY A 104 16.81 -0.13 -9.48
CA GLY A 104 17.40 -1.30 -8.86
C GLY A 104 16.40 -2.10 -8.04
N VAL A 105 16.93 -3.10 -7.34
CA VAL A 105 16.16 -3.92 -6.41
C VAL A 105 16.70 -3.66 -5.01
N THR A 106 15.83 -3.16 -4.14
CA THR A 106 16.15 -2.89 -2.75
C THR A 106 15.21 -3.67 -1.86
N THR A 107 15.76 -4.29 -0.81
CA THR A 107 14.96 -4.86 0.28
C THR A 107 15.16 -3.99 1.51
N PHE A 108 14.06 -3.62 2.16
CA PHE A 108 14.06 -2.84 3.38
C PHE A 108 13.01 -3.42 4.34
N LEU A 109 13.11 -3.01 5.60
CA LEU A 109 12.16 -3.37 6.65
C LEU A 109 11.33 -2.16 7.00
N ILE A 110 10.06 -2.41 7.31
CA ILE A 110 9.12 -1.44 7.86
C ILE A 110 8.53 -2.04 9.14
N GLY A 111 8.38 -1.22 10.16
CA GLY A 111 8.07 -1.68 11.49
C GLY A 111 7.49 -0.61 12.41
N ARG A 112 7.25 -1.03 13.66
CA ARG A 112 6.92 -0.13 14.75
C ARG A 112 8.20 0.38 15.38
N HIS A 113 8.35 1.70 15.47
CA HIS A 113 9.41 2.30 16.25
C HIS A 113 9.21 2.04 17.75
N LYS A 114 10.25 1.55 18.43
CA LYS A 114 10.16 1.05 19.81
C LYS A 114 9.75 2.11 20.82
N GLU A 115 10.22 3.34 20.67
CA GLU A 115 10.01 4.41 21.64
C GLU A 115 8.75 5.22 21.35
N SER A 116 8.58 5.63 20.10
CA SER A 116 7.46 6.50 19.68
C SER A 116 6.18 5.75 19.34
N GLY A 117 6.26 4.43 19.12
CA GLY A 117 5.14 3.60 18.68
C GLY A 117 4.69 3.84 17.24
N THR A 118 5.29 4.80 16.54
CA THR A 118 4.95 5.19 15.16
C THR A 118 5.50 4.21 14.13
N ILE A 119 4.86 4.14 12.96
CA ILE A 119 5.36 3.37 11.81
C ILE A 119 6.67 3.96 11.27
N ARG A 120 7.68 3.14 10.98
CA ARG A 120 8.99 3.54 10.45
C ARG A 120 9.59 2.50 9.52
#